data_AF-A0A840E0H5-F1
#
_entry.id   AF-A0A840E0H5-F1
#
_cell.length_a   1.000
_cell.length_b   1.000
_cell.length_c   1.000
_cell.angle_alpha   90.00
_cell.angle_beta   90.00
_cell.angle_gamma   90.00
#
_symmetry.space_group_name_H-M   'P 1'
#
loop_
_entity.id
_entity.type
_entity.pdbx_description
1 polymer ?
#
loop_
_entity_poly.entity_id
_entity_poly.type
_entity_poly.pdbx_seq_one_letter_code
_entity_poly.pdbx_strand_id
1 'polypeptide(L)'
;MNLKRGMKLAMLCLMVFAALLSVNPVEAATNVARVVNDAKMQMQKAYTTYVNAVAKTGKLPSKSAVMVEYSKANTLYANAKKAVQKSGGKMKAKYLKELDYAYKVYITERVVPYMNAYNAWESSEKAKTALQEAIANEDIDALQSAYEKLGGYLTEKQAKLYSKVYGSHVRKVFLQQLNSNKTLYSQYANDVAVNKQLSQATGALGEGKLAEAKKALDIMRPLLNKLSNVFKTDLTKEYNDLLEVYNELIAPPVAELDFVESNNGTVTLYFDIPVASLRVDDIKITMTINGGTETEVTPLNVVLSEDKTAATITVPLVTAAAEDQSIVYAVAYKGQKVSADAFTVAKQ
;
A
#
# COMPACT_ATOMS: atom_id res chain seq x y z
N MET A 1 -17.27 29.03 -17.04
CA MET A 1 -17.34 30.09 -16.01
C MET A 1 -16.50 29.63 -14.82
N ASN A 2 -15.21 29.99 -14.75
CA ASN A 2 -14.69 31.08 -13.90
C ASN A 2 -15.32 31.13 -12.50
N LEU A 3 -14.54 30.80 -11.46
CA LEU A 3 -14.04 31.84 -10.54
C LEU A 3 -12.76 31.38 -9.82
N LYS A 4 -11.81 32.31 -9.80
CA LYS A 4 -10.43 32.21 -9.32
C LYS A 4 -10.33 32.40 -7.81
N ARG A 5 -9.27 31.83 -7.23
CA ARG A 5 -8.34 32.38 -6.20
C ARG A 5 -8.89 33.46 -5.26
N GLY A 6 -8.73 33.23 -3.96
CA GLY A 6 -8.49 34.34 -3.02
C GLY A 6 -8.94 34.12 -1.59
N MET A 7 -8.31 33.20 -0.84
CA MET A 7 -8.44 33.22 0.62
C MET A 7 -7.47 34.28 1.17
N LYS A 8 -7.93 35.54 1.18
CA LYS A 8 -7.28 36.63 1.89
C LYS A 8 -7.46 36.38 3.39
N LEU A 9 -6.43 35.84 4.04
CA LEU A 9 -6.34 35.91 5.51
C LEU A 9 -5.99 37.36 5.87
N ALA A 10 -6.99 38.12 6.28
CA ALA A 10 -6.82 39.49 6.78
C ALA A 10 -6.02 39.45 8.09
N MET A 11 -4.74 39.79 7.99
CA MET A 11 -3.87 40.06 9.13
C MET A 11 -4.29 41.41 9.72
N LEU A 12 -5.21 41.37 10.70
CA LEU A 12 -5.64 42.55 11.45
C LEU A 12 -4.46 43.00 12.35
N CYS A 13 -3.59 43.85 11.79
CA CYS A 13 -2.55 44.54 12.53
C CYS A 13 -3.18 45.61 13.41
N LEU A 14 -3.39 45.31 14.70
CA LEU A 14 -3.54 46.34 15.71
C LEU A 14 -2.15 46.94 15.97
N MET A 15 -1.70 47.83 15.07
CA MET A 15 -0.55 48.69 15.29
C MET A 15 -0.98 49.88 16.13
N VAL A 16 -0.80 49.78 17.44
CA VAL A 16 -0.71 50.96 18.30
C VAL A 16 0.73 51.06 18.77
N PHE A 17 1.46 52.01 18.20
CA PHE A 17 2.14 53.08 18.94
C PHE A 17 2.75 54.05 17.92
N ALA A 18 1.99 55.10 17.59
CA ALA A 18 2.53 56.33 17.06
C ALA A 18 2.94 57.20 18.26
N ALA A 19 4.23 57.39 18.43
CA ALA A 19 4.80 58.54 19.14
C ALA A 19 6.20 58.78 18.58
N LEU A 20 6.25 59.35 17.37
CA LEU A 20 7.38 60.15 16.94
C LEU A 20 7.35 61.43 17.78
N LEU A 21 8.20 61.53 18.79
CA LEU A 21 8.50 62.79 19.44
C LEU A 21 9.91 63.22 19.05
N SER A 22 10.04 64.49 18.70
CA SER A 22 11.30 65.24 18.71
C SER A 22 11.88 65.19 20.12
N VAL A 23 13.10 64.66 20.30
CA VAL A 23 13.66 64.41 21.62
C VAL A 23 15.04 65.04 21.78
N ASN A 24 15.22 65.78 22.89
CA ASN A 24 16.52 66.21 23.41
C ASN A 24 17.45 64.99 23.68
N PRO A 25 18.79 65.15 23.61
CA PRO A 25 19.72 64.01 23.63
C PRO A 25 19.68 63.14 24.90
N VAL A 26 19.23 63.66 26.04
CA VAL A 26 19.12 62.91 27.30
C VAL A 26 17.86 62.01 27.34
N GLU A 27 16.73 62.49 26.84
CA GLU A 27 15.48 61.69 26.74
C GLU A 27 15.55 60.67 25.59
N ALA A 28 16.31 60.95 24.52
CA ALA A 28 16.51 60.05 23.40
C ALA A 28 17.23 58.75 23.83
N ALA A 29 18.21 58.85 24.74
CA ALA A 29 18.95 57.70 25.26
C ALA A 29 18.07 56.76 26.10
N THR A 30 17.20 57.31 26.96
CA THR A 30 16.27 56.53 27.80
C THR A 30 15.24 55.77 26.96
N ASN A 31 14.78 56.35 25.84
CA ASN A 31 13.83 55.71 24.93
C ASN A 31 14.46 54.52 24.18
N VAL A 32 15.72 54.65 23.76
CA VAL A 32 16.45 53.58 23.03
C VAL A 32 16.68 52.35 23.92
N ALA A 33 17.03 52.56 25.20
CA ALA A 33 17.21 51.46 26.15
C ALA A 33 15.93 50.61 26.32
N ARG A 34 14.77 51.26 26.43
CA ARG A 34 13.47 50.58 26.51
C ARG A 34 13.17 49.78 25.25
N VAL A 35 13.32 50.38 24.07
CA VAL A 35 13.09 49.71 22.78
C VAL A 35 13.97 48.46 22.63
N VAL A 36 15.23 48.52 23.06
CA VAL A 36 16.15 47.37 23.06
C VAL A 36 15.65 46.27 24.00
N ASN A 37 15.22 46.62 25.21
CA ASN A 37 14.71 45.66 26.18
C ASN A 37 13.40 45.00 25.71
N ASP A 38 12.46 45.77 25.18
CA ASP A 38 11.19 45.25 24.64
C ASP A 38 11.43 44.25 23.51
N ALA A 39 12.36 44.55 22.60
CA ALA A 39 12.73 43.63 21.53
C ALA A 39 13.34 42.33 22.09
N LYS A 40 14.26 42.41 23.05
CA LYS A 40 14.87 41.23 23.71
C LYS A 40 13.82 40.38 24.42
N MET A 41 12.91 41.00 25.17
CA MET A 41 11.82 40.30 25.87
C MET A 41 10.89 39.60 24.88
N GLN A 42 10.54 40.24 23.75
CA GLN A 42 9.70 39.62 22.74
C GLN A 42 10.40 38.44 22.04
N MET A 43 11.71 38.50 21.80
CA MET A 43 12.47 37.36 21.27
C MET A 43 12.45 36.18 22.24
N GLN A 44 12.69 36.45 23.53
CA GLN A 44 12.60 35.43 24.58
C GLN A 44 11.18 34.86 24.68
N LYS A 45 10.15 35.70 24.55
CA LYS A 45 8.74 35.30 24.56
C LYS A 45 8.43 34.33 23.41
N ALA A 46 8.89 34.59 22.19
CA ALA A 46 8.70 33.67 21.06
C ALA A 46 9.26 32.27 21.34
N TYR A 47 10.42 32.20 22.01
CA TYR A 47 11.00 30.95 22.48
C TYR A 47 10.18 30.30 23.61
N THR A 48 9.81 31.05 24.65
CA THR A 48 9.09 30.49 25.79
C THR A 48 7.66 30.09 25.45
N THR A 49 7.04 30.63 24.39
CA THR A 49 5.73 30.23 23.91
C THR A 49 5.63 28.72 23.68
N TYR A 50 6.58 28.11 22.96
CA TYR A 50 6.51 26.67 22.71
C TYR A 50 7.02 25.85 23.90
N VAL A 51 8.06 26.31 24.57
CA VAL A 51 8.63 25.61 25.73
C VAL A 51 7.64 25.49 26.87
N ASN A 52 6.94 26.58 27.21
CA ASN A 52 5.98 26.61 28.30
C ASN A 52 4.70 25.86 27.93
N ALA A 53 4.26 25.94 26.67
CA ALA A 53 3.11 25.18 26.19
C ALA A 53 3.34 23.67 26.36
N VAL A 54 4.51 23.16 25.94
CA VAL A 54 4.85 21.75 26.10
C VAL A 54 5.02 21.37 27.57
N ALA A 55 5.66 22.22 28.38
CA ALA A 55 5.81 21.96 29.81
C ALA A 55 4.46 21.85 30.53
N LYS A 56 3.49 22.70 30.15
CA LYS A 56 2.16 22.73 30.76
C LYS A 56 1.25 21.61 30.28
N THR A 57 1.31 21.25 29.00
CA THR A 57 0.30 20.39 28.36
C THR A 57 0.83 19.03 27.92
N GLY A 58 2.15 18.84 27.89
CA GLY A 58 2.79 17.71 27.25
C GLY A 58 2.69 17.68 25.72
N LYS A 59 2.06 18.69 25.10
CA LYS A 59 1.76 18.74 23.66
C LYS A 59 2.43 19.94 22.99
N LEU A 60 2.77 19.81 21.71
CA LEU A 60 3.22 20.94 20.91
C LEU A 60 2.08 21.96 20.77
N PRO A 61 2.34 23.27 20.93
CA PRO A 61 1.34 24.28 20.59
C PRO A 61 1.06 24.28 19.07
N SER A 62 0.01 24.98 18.66
CA SER A 62 -0.23 25.20 17.24
C SER A 62 0.93 26.00 16.61
N LYS A 63 1.28 25.66 15.37
CA LYS A 63 2.26 26.41 14.55
C LYS A 63 1.98 27.91 14.52
N SER A 64 0.70 28.26 14.38
CA SER A 64 0.24 29.65 14.32
C SER A 64 0.59 30.44 15.58
N ALA A 65 0.40 29.84 16.77
CA ALA A 65 0.71 30.50 18.04
C ALA A 65 2.19 30.90 18.14
N VAL A 66 3.10 30.03 17.68
CA VAL A 66 4.54 30.31 17.69
C VAL A 66 4.92 31.32 16.59
N MET A 67 4.31 31.20 15.40
CA MET A 67 4.55 32.11 14.28
C MET A 67 4.16 33.56 14.57
N VAL A 68 3.08 33.78 15.33
CA VAL A 68 2.66 35.12 15.75
C VAL A 68 3.76 35.79 16.59
N GLU A 69 4.30 35.09 17.59
CA GLU A 69 5.32 35.65 18.47
C GLU A 69 6.70 35.78 17.78
N TYR A 70 7.04 34.83 16.89
CA TYR A 70 8.21 34.91 16.01
C TYR A 70 8.16 36.16 15.10
N SER A 71 7.02 36.41 14.45
CA SER A 71 6.86 37.56 13.56
C SER A 71 6.97 38.88 14.32
N LYS A 72 6.36 38.98 15.51
CA LYS A 72 6.51 40.14 16.40
C LYS A 72 7.98 40.36 16.80
N ALA A 73 8.71 39.29 17.14
CA ALA A 73 10.11 39.38 17.52
C ALA A 73 10.99 39.93 16.39
N ASN A 74 10.78 39.47 15.15
CA ASN A 74 11.53 39.97 13.98
C ASN A 74 11.26 41.46 13.71
N THR A 75 10.00 41.88 13.80
CA THR A 75 9.62 43.29 13.62
C THR A 75 10.25 44.18 14.70
N LEU A 76 10.15 43.79 15.97
CA LEU A 76 10.74 44.57 17.07
C LEU A 76 12.27 44.59 17.01
N TYR A 77 12.91 43.49 16.63
CA TYR A 77 14.35 43.44 16.39
C TYR A 77 14.80 44.46 15.32
N ALA A 78 14.15 44.44 14.16
CA ALA A 78 14.47 45.34 13.05
C ALA A 78 14.24 46.81 13.44
N ASN A 79 13.14 47.09 14.14
CA ASN A 79 12.83 48.44 14.62
C ASN A 79 13.83 48.92 15.67
N ALA A 80 14.19 48.06 16.63
CA ALA A 80 15.18 48.38 17.66
C ALA A 80 16.58 48.62 17.05
N LYS A 81 16.99 47.82 16.07
CA LYS A 81 18.27 48.01 15.35
C LYS A 81 18.31 49.36 14.64
N LYS A 82 17.22 49.74 13.95
CA LYS A 82 17.08 51.07 13.33
C LYS A 82 17.13 52.21 14.35
N ALA A 83 16.44 52.07 15.48
CA ALA A 83 16.43 53.08 16.55
C ALA A 83 17.84 53.30 17.15
N VAL A 84 18.55 52.21 17.49
CA VAL A 84 19.92 52.25 18.01
C VAL A 84 20.90 52.83 17.00
N GLN A 85 20.70 52.57 15.70
CA GLN A 85 21.56 53.15 14.65
C GLN A 85 21.42 54.67 14.57
N LYS A 86 20.20 55.19 14.72
CA LYS A 86 19.87 56.63 14.68
C LYS A 86 20.28 57.40 15.94
N SER A 87 20.31 56.77 17.10
CA SER A 87 20.50 57.48 18.39
C SER A 87 21.90 58.03 18.64
N GLY A 88 22.91 57.63 17.87
CA GLY A 88 24.31 57.99 18.13
C GLY A 88 24.81 57.55 19.52
N GLY A 89 26.02 57.99 19.91
CA GLY A 89 26.51 57.88 21.29
C GLY A 89 27.26 56.60 21.69
N LYS A 90 27.87 56.65 22.89
CA LYS A 90 28.79 55.61 23.43
C LYS A 90 28.14 54.23 23.63
N MET A 91 26.81 54.18 23.78
CA MET A 91 26.06 52.93 24.06
C MET A 91 25.66 52.15 22.81
N LYS A 92 25.75 52.74 21.61
CA LYS A 92 25.30 52.15 20.35
C LYS A 92 25.86 50.74 20.12
N ALA A 93 27.17 50.57 20.27
CA ALA A 93 27.84 49.28 20.05
C ALA A 93 27.34 48.20 21.03
N LYS A 94 27.13 48.57 22.30
CA LYS A 94 26.61 47.66 23.33
C LYS A 94 25.19 47.20 22.99
N TYR A 95 24.29 48.12 22.65
CA TYR A 95 22.90 47.76 22.32
C TYR A 95 22.77 46.91 21.07
N LEU A 96 23.57 47.19 20.03
CA LEU A 96 23.59 46.35 18.82
C LEU A 96 24.07 44.92 19.16
N LYS A 97 25.14 44.80 19.95
CA LYS A 97 25.65 43.50 20.40
C LYS A 97 24.62 42.71 21.21
N GLU A 98 23.91 43.38 22.13
CA GLU A 98 22.87 42.73 22.93
C GLU A 98 21.67 42.28 22.10
N LEU A 99 21.21 43.10 21.15
CA LEU A 99 20.13 42.74 20.23
C LEU A 99 20.51 41.56 19.34
N ASP A 100 21.68 41.62 18.72
CA ASP A 100 22.16 40.58 17.81
C ASP A 100 22.39 39.26 18.56
N TYR A 101 22.90 39.31 19.80
CA TYR A 101 23.04 38.14 20.65
C TYR A 101 21.69 37.54 21.03
N ALA A 102 20.72 38.35 21.50
CA ALA A 102 19.40 37.87 21.86
C ALA A 102 18.67 37.27 20.65
N TYR A 103 18.77 37.90 19.48
CA TYR A 103 18.19 37.39 18.25
C TYR A 103 18.82 36.05 17.85
N LYS A 104 20.15 35.96 17.85
CA LYS A 104 20.87 34.71 17.55
C LYS A 104 20.42 33.59 18.49
N VAL A 105 20.41 33.83 19.79
CA VAL A 105 20.08 32.81 20.79
C VAL A 105 18.61 32.40 20.73
N TYR A 106 17.67 33.34 20.81
CA TYR A 106 16.25 32.98 20.94
C TYR A 106 15.58 32.69 19.61
N ILE A 107 15.96 33.39 18.55
CA ILE A 107 15.31 33.26 17.25
C ILE A 107 16.06 32.24 16.40
N THR A 108 17.32 32.53 16.06
CA THR A 108 18.09 31.72 15.10
C THR A 108 18.40 30.32 15.64
N GLU A 109 18.79 30.19 16.89
CA GLU A 109 19.23 28.91 17.47
C GLU A 109 18.12 28.13 18.19
N ARG A 110 16.96 28.74 18.43
CA ARG A 110 15.86 28.09 19.18
C ARG A 110 14.54 28.04 18.44
N VAL A 111 13.94 29.19 18.09
CA VAL A 111 12.63 29.21 17.43
C VAL A 111 12.72 28.66 16.00
N VAL A 112 13.75 29.03 15.22
CA VAL A 112 13.90 28.54 13.84
C VAL A 112 14.07 27.01 13.77
N PRO A 113 14.96 26.36 14.55
CA PRO A 113 15.04 24.90 14.58
C PRO A 113 13.73 24.22 15.00
N TYR A 114 13.03 24.80 15.99
CA TYR A 114 11.70 24.32 16.39
C TYR A 114 10.71 24.37 15.23
N MET A 115 10.61 25.49 14.51
CA MET A 115 9.69 25.65 13.37
C MET A 115 10.00 24.67 12.23
N ASN A 116 11.29 24.44 11.95
CA ASN A 116 11.72 23.46 10.95
C ASN A 116 11.33 22.03 11.35
N ALA A 117 11.56 21.66 12.63
CA ALA A 117 11.13 20.38 13.17
C ALA A 117 9.60 20.23 13.14
N TYR A 118 8.87 21.28 13.50
CA TYR A 118 7.40 21.28 13.49
C TYR A 118 6.84 21.01 12.09
N ASN A 119 7.39 21.66 11.06
CA ASN A 119 6.93 21.43 9.69
C ASN A 119 7.08 19.97 9.26
N ALA A 120 8.21 19.36 9.59
CA ALA A 120 8.46 17.97 9.24
C ALA A 120 7.63 17.00 10.09
N TRP A 121 7.39 17.33 11.37
CA TRP A 121 6.47 16.61 12.24
C TRP A 121 5.03 16.66 11.72
N GLU A 122 4.53 17.83 11.34
CA GLU A 122 3.19 18.03 10.80
C GLU A 122 2.97 17.19 9.53
N SER A 123 3.95 17.16 8.62
CA SER A 123 3.88 16.29 7.44
C SER A 123 3.94 14.80 7.79
N SER A 124 4.76 14.40 8.76
CA SER A 124 4.83 13.02 9.23
C SER A 124 3.52 12.57 9.88
N GLU A 125 2.87 13.44 10.66
CA GLU A 125 1.56 13.13 11.26
C GLU A 125 0.47 13.00 10.21
N LYS A 126 0.46 13.83 9.14
CA LYS A 126 -0.47 13.64 8.02
C LYS A 126 -0.28 12.28 7.33
N ALA A 127 0.97 11.87 7.12
CA ALA A 127 1.26 10.56 6.55
C ALA A 127 0.81 9.41 7.48
N LYS A 128 1.00 9.57 8.79
CA LYS A 128 0.50 8.63 9.80
C LYS A 128 -1.03 8.55 9.79
N THR A 129 -1.73 9.68 9.75
CA THR A 129 -3.19 9.70 9.69
C THR A 129 -3.71 8.99 8.45
N ALA A 130 -3.12 9.25 7.28
CA ALA A 130 -3.50 8.54 6.05
C ALA A 130 -3.28 7.02 6.15
N LEU A 131 -2.20 6.58 6.81
CA LEU A 131 -1.97 5.16 7.07
C LEU A 131 -3.05 4.57 8.00
N GLN A 132 -3.41 5.29 9.06
CA GLN A 132 -4.46 4.86 9.99
C GLN A 132 -5.85 4.83 9.34
N GLU A 133 -6.16 5.77 8.46
CA GLU A 133 -7.39 5.78 7.66
C GLU A 133 -7.45 4.58 6.72
N ALA A 134 -6.35 4.26 6.02
CA ALA A 134 -6.28 3.08 5.17
C ALA A 134 -6.46 1.77 5.96
N ILE A 135 -5.87 1.67 7.15
CA ILE A 135 -6.07 0.53 8.07
C ILE A 135 -7.55 0.43 8.47
N ALA A 136 -8.17 1.55 8.86
CA ALA A 136 -9.55 1.56 9.31
C ALA A 136 -10.56 1.24 8.20
N ASN A 137 -10.21 1.57 6.96
CA ASN A 137 -11.02 1.27 5.77
C ASN A 137 -10.68 -0.09 5.15
N GLU A 138 -9.72 -0.83 5.70
CA GLU A 138 -9.23 -2.10 5.15
C GLU A 138 -8.80 -1.97 3.68
N ASP A 139 -8.26 -0.81 3.31
CA ASP A 139 -7.83 -0.48 1.96
C ASP A 139 -6.30 -0.68 1.82
N ILE A 140 -5.92 -1.82 1.24
CA ILE A 140 -4.51 -2.23 1.11
C ILE A 140 -3.70 -1.33 0.15
N ASP A 141 -4.34 -0.79 -0.88
CA ASP A 141 -3.67 0.09 -1.86
C ASP A 141 -3.40 1.48 -1.27
N ALA A 142 -4.39 2.01 -0.54
CA ALA A 142 -4.21 3.21 0.25
C ALA A 142 -3.16 3.00 1.36
N LEU A 143 -3.15 1.81 1.98
CA LEU A 143 -2.17 1.45 3.00
C LEU A 143 -0.75 1.51 2.42
N GLN A 144 -0.50 0.84 1.30
CA GLN A 144 0.80 0.84 0.65
C GLN A 144 1.27 2.26 0.30
N SER A 145 0.39 3.06 -0.29
CA SER A 145 0.69 4.46 -0.64
C SER A 145 1.02 5.32 0.58
N ALA A 146 0.27 5.16 1.68
CA ALA A 146 0.51 5.90 2.92
C ALA A 146 1.75 5.41 3.66
N TYR A 147 2.03 4.11 3.61
CA TYR A 147 3.19 3.47 4.19
C TYR A 147 4.49 4.02 3.59
N GLU A 148 4.59 4.03 2.26
CA GLU A 148 5.75 4.58 1.55
C GLU A 148 6.00 6.05 1.93
N LYS A 149 4.94 6.86 1.99
CA LYS A 149 5.03 8.27 2.43
C LYS A 149 5.53 8.40 3.86
N LEU A 150 5.00 7.59 4.80
CA LEU A 150 5.43 7.63 6.19
C LEU A 150 6.90 7.23 6.34
N GLY A 151 7.34 6.19 5.61
CA GLY A 151 8.73 5.72 5.59
C GLY A 151 9.74 6.82 5.26
N GLY A 152 9.37 7.76 4.38
CA GLY A 152 10.20 8.94 4.06
C GLY A 152 10.52 9.85 5.26
N TYR A 153 9.71 9.80 6.33
CA TYR A 153 9.92 10.56 7.57
C TYR A 153 10.60 9.74 8.68
N LEU A 154 10.82 8.44 8.51
CA LEU A 154 11.41 7.57 9.55
C LEU A 154 12.93 7.47 9.47
N THR A 155 13.58 8.53 9.00
CA THR A 155 15.02 8.54 8.69
C THR A 155 15.87 9.11 9.83
N GLU A 156 17.18 8.82 9.80
CA GLU A 156 18.12 9.49 10.70
C GLU A 156 18.14 11.01 10.51
N LYS A 157 17.93 11.48 9.28
CA LYS A 157 17.86 12.92 8.97
C LYS A 157 16.71 13.57 9.75
N GLN A 158 15.57 12.90 9.85
CA GLN A 158 14.44 13.36 10.67
C GLN A 158 14.81 13.40 12.16
N ALA A 159 15.43 12.34 12.68
CA ALA A 159 15.87 12.31 14.08
C ALA A 159 16.89 13.44 14.39
N LYS A 160 17.84 13.69 13.49
CA LYS A 160 18.82 14.79 13.57
C LYS A 160 18.16 16.17 13.47
N LEU A 161 17.06 16.30 12.72
CA LEU A 161 16.27 17.53 12.69
C LEU A 161 15.61 17.80 14.05
N TYR A 162 15.01 16.77 14.64
CA TYR A 162 14.37 16.86 15.96
C TYR A 162 15.38 17.12 17.09
N SER A 163 16.60 16.56 17.02
CA SER A 163 17.61 16.77 18.06
C SER A 163 18.13 18.21 18.14
N LYS A 164 18.00 19.00 17.06
CA LYS A 164 18.37 20.42 17.02
C LYS A 164 17.39 21.33 17.77
N VAL A 165 16.21 20.83 18.15
CA VAL A 165 15.23 21.64 18.88
C VAL A 165 15.73 21.91 20.30
N TYR A 166 15.66 23.17 20.73
CA TYR A 166 16.03 23.55 22.08
C TYR A 166 14.91 23.21 23.08
N GLY A 167 15.29 22.74 24.29
CA GLY A 167 14.38 22.24 25.31
C GLY A 167 14.25 20.71 25.28
N SER A 168 14.72 20.04 26.33
CA SER A 168 14.75 18.57 26.41
C SER A 168 13.36 17.93 26.37
N HIS A 169 12.38 18.51 27.07
CA HIS A 169 10.99 18.05 27.05
C HIS A 169 10.32 18.25 25.69
N VAL A 170 10.65 19.34 24.98
CA VAL A 170 10.14 19.57 23.62
C VAL A 170 10.70 18.54 22.64
N ARG A 171 12.02 18.29 22.68
CA ARG A 171 12.65 17.23 21.89
C ARG A 171 12.04 15.86 22.15
N LYS A 172 11.75 15.56 23.42
CA LYS A 172 11.15 14.29 23.82
C LYS A 172 9.82 14.05 23.11
N VAL A 173 8.97 15.07 22.96
CA VAL A 173 7.69 14.95 22.23
C VAL A 173 7.91 14.58 20.77
N PHE A 174 8.83 15.26 20.07
CA PHE A 174 9.15 14.93 18.67
C PHE A 174 9.72 13.50 18.52
N LEU A 175 10.64 13.10 19.39
CA LEU A 175 11.25 11.76 19.33
C LEU A 175 10.26 10.65 19.71
N GLN A 176 9.35 10.89 20.65
CA GLN A 176 8.27 9.95 20.99
C GLN A 176 7.34 9.73 19.80
N GLN A 177 6.98 10.79 19.08
CA GLN A 177 6.19 10.67 17.85
C GLN A 177 6.94 9.84 16.79
N LEU A 178 8.23 10.12 16.56
CA LEU A 178 9.04 9.36 15.61
C LEU A 178 9.05 7.86 15.95
N ASN A 179 9.25 7.52 17.22
CA ASN A 179 9.28 6.14 17.68
C ASN A 179 7.91 5.46 17.56
N SER A 180 6.83 6.15 17.92
CA SER A 180 5.46 5.65 17.72
C SER A 180 5.20 5.34 16.24
N ASN A 181 5.65 6.21 15.34
CA ASN A 181 5.46 6.00 13.91
C ASN A 181 6.33 4.86 13.37
N LYS A 182 7.53 4.64 13.91
CA LYS A 182 8.35 3.45 13.59
C LYS A 182 7.68 2.15 14.00
N THR A 183 7.06 2.11 15.18
CA THR A 183 6.29 0.95 15.65
C THR A 183 5.12 0.66 14.72
N LEU A 184 4.30 1.69 14.43
CA LEU A 184 3.17 1.53 13.51
C LEU A 184 3.62 1.09 12.11
N TYR A 185 4.69 1.68 11.58
CA TYR A 185 5.25 1.30 10.29
C TYR A 185 5.71 -0.16 10.31
N SER A 186 6.47 -0.59 11.31
CA SER A 186 6.98 -1.96 11.38
C SER A 186 5.86 -3.02 11.47
N GLN A 187 4.71 -2.65 12.05
CA GLN A 187 3.56 -3.54 12.21
C GLN A 187 2.96 -4.00 10.88
N TYR A 188 3.00 -3.16 9.84
CA TYR A 188 2.38 -3.43 8.53
C TYR A 188 3.40 -3.73 7.42
N ALA A 189 4.66 -3.94 7.78
CA ALA A 189 5.74 -4.16 6.80
C ALA A 189 5.52 -5.43 5.97
N ASN A 190 4.99 -6.49 6.60
CA ASN A 190 4.72 -7.75 5.89
C ASN A 190 3.50 -7.63 4.98
N ASP A 191 2.44 -6.94 5.41
CA ASP A 191 1.23 -6.69 4.62
C ASP A 191 1.58 -5.96 3.32
N VAL A 192 2.35 -4.86 3.42
CA VAL A 192 2.80 -4.11 2.25
C VAL A 192 3.77 -4.92 1.37
N ALA A 193 4.65 -5.71 1.97
CA ALA A 193 5.55 -6.58 1.21
C ALA A 193 4.78 -7.65 0.42
N VAL A 194 3.77 -8.28 1.03
CA VAL A 194 2.91 -9.26 0.36
C VAL A 194 2.09 -8.58 -0.74
N ASN A 195 1.42 -7.45 -0.48
CA ASN A 195 0.66 -6.74 -1.51
C ASN A 195 1.50 -6.43 -2.75
N LYS A 196 2.73 -5.94 -2.54
CA LYS A 196 3.68 -5.69 -3.64
C LYS A 196 4.03 -6.97 -4.41
N GLN A 197 4.21 -8.10 -3.74
CA GLN A 197 4.49 -9.37 -4.40
C GLN A 197 3.26 -9.96 -5.11
N LEU A 198 2.04 -9.75 -4.58
CA LEU A 198 0.79 -10.12 -5.25
C LEU A 198 0.69 -9.40 -6.60
N SER A 199 0.88 -8.08 -6.63
CA SER A 199 0.88 -7.32 -7.90
C SER A 199 1.93 -7.82 -8.89
N GLN A 200 3.11 -8.22 -8.41
CA GLN A 200 4.17 -8.79 -9.24
C GLN A 200 3.80 -10.18 -9.78
N ALA A 201 3.23 -11.05 -8.95
CA ALA A 201 2.77 -12.38 -9.35
C ALA A 201 1.64 -12.27 -10.38
N THR A 202 0.65 -11.41 -10.15
CA THR A 202 -0.46 -11.14 -11.08
C THR A 202 0.06 -10.68 -12.44
N GLY A 203 0.97 -9.70 -12.46
CA GLY A 203 1.58 -9.23 -13.71
C GLY A 203 2.36 -10.33 -14.44
N ALA A 204 3.17 -11.11 -13.71
CA ALA A 204 3.95 -12.19 -14.29
C ALA A 204 3.07 -13.31 -14.87
N LEU A 205 1.98 -13.68 -14.19
CA LEU A 205 1.02 -14.68 -14.68
C LEU A 205 0.32 -14.19 -15.94
N GLY A 206 -0.13 -12.92 -15.97
CA GLY A 206 -0.75 -12.32 -17.16
C GLY A 206 0.18 -12.25 -18.38
N GLU A 207 1.49 -12.22 -18.16
CA GLU A 207 2.52 -12.23 -19.20
C GLU A 207 3.07 -13.65 -19.51
N GLY A 208 2.55 -14.71 -18.88
CA GLY A 208 3.02 -16.09 -19.05
C GLY A 208 4.42 -16.35 -18.45
N LYS A 209 4.94 -15.45 -17.62
CA LYS A 209 6.27 -15.55 -16.99
C LYS A 209 6.23 -16.39 -15.71
N LEU A 210 5.99 -17.69 -15.88
CA LEU A 210 5.76 -18.64 -14.76
C LEU A 210 6.91 -18.67 -13.74
N ALA A 211 8.16 -18.53 -14.18
CA ALA A 211 9.31 -18.51 -13.26
C ALA A 211 9.31 -17.26 -12.34
N GLU A 212 8.91 -16.10 -12.87
CA GLU A 212 8.80 -14.87 -12.08
C GLU A 212 7.61 -14.93 -11.12
N ALA A 213 6.47 -15.45 -11.59
CA ALA A 213 5.29 -15.68 -10.77
C ALA A 213 5.61 -16.62 -9.59
N LYS A 214 6.26 -17.76 -9.85
CA LYS A 214 6.68 -18.69 -8.82
C LYS A 214 7.59 -18.03 -7.78
N LYS A 215 8.57 -17.24 -8.24
CA LYS A 215 9.49 -16.52 -7.34
C LYS A 215 8.73 -15.57 -6.41
N ALA A 216 7.76 -14.82 -6.94
CA ALA A 216 6.94 -13.91 -6.12
C ALA A 216 6.08 -14.68 -5.10
N LEU A 217 5.42 -15.77 -5.52
CA LEU A 217 4.65 -16.67 -4.65
C LEU A 217 5.52 -17.26 -3.52
N ASP A 218 6.72 -17.74 -3.84
CA ASP A 218 7.65 -18.31 -2.87
C ASP A 218 8.12 -17.27 -1.82
N ILE A 219 8.28 -16.00 -2.21
CA ILE A 219 8.61 -14.89 -1.30
C ILE A 219 7.47 -14.60 -0.32
N MET A 220 6.21 -14.65 -0.79
CA MET A 220 5.03 -14.37 0.03
C MET A 220 4.75 -15.46 1.07
N ARG A 221 4.90 -16.73 0.70
CA ARG A 221 4.55 -17.88 1.55
C ARG A 221 5.03 -17.78 3.01
N PRO A 222 6.32 -17.48 3.33
CA PRO A 222 6.78 -17.35 4.71
C PRO A 222 6.32 -16.07 5.44
N LEU A 223 5.65 -15.14 4.74
CA LEU A 223 5.14 -13.89 5.30
C LEU A 223 3.65 -14.00 5.70
N LEU A 224 2.89 -14.93 5.12
CA LEU A 224 1.45 -15.07 5.36
C LEU A 224 1.08 -15.27 6.84
N ASN A 225 1.93 -15.96 7.60
CA ASN A 225 1.73 -16.16 9.04
C ASN A 225 2.14 -14.95 9.91
N LYS A 226 2.76 -13.93 9.32
CA LYS A 226 3.22 -12.69 9.98
C LYS A 226 2.47 -11.45 9.51
N LEU A 227 1.40 -11.63 8.74
CA LEU A 227 0.49 -10.55 8.34
C LEU A 227 -0.23 -9.96 9.55
N SER A 228 -0.62 -8.70 9.44
CA SER A 228 -1.48 -8.06 10.41
C SER A 228 -2.86 -8.70 10.41
N ASN A 229 -3.54 -8.72 11.55
CA ASN A 229 -4.89 -9.29 11.64
C ASN A 229 -5.91 -8.60 10.72
N VAL A 230 -5.68 -7.34 10.36
CA VAL A 230 -6.58 -6.53 9.53
C VAL A 230 -6.61 -7.09 8.10
N PHE A 231 -5.45 -7.32 7.49
CA PHE A 231 -5.37 -7.71 6.07
C PHE A 231 -5.08 -9.19 5.84
N LYS A 232 -4.87 -9.97 6.92
CA LYS A 232 -4.46 -11.37 6.82
C LYS A 232 -5.40 -12.22 5.97
N THR A 233 -6.70 -12.09 6.18
CA THR A 233 -7.71 -12.91 5.47
C THR A 233 -7.65 -12.64 3.98
N ASP A 234 -7.74 -11.37 3.57
CA ASP A 234 -7.83 -10.97 2.16
C ASP A 234 -6.53 -11.25 1.42
N LEU A 235 -5.39 -10.89 1.99
CA LEU A 235 -4.08 -11.16 1.39
C LEU A 235 -3.78 -12.65 1.27
N THR A 236 -4.22 -13.46 2.25
CA THR A 236 -4.06 -14.93 2.17
C THR A 236 -4.97 -15.52 1.09
N LYS A 237 -6.20 -14.99 0.96
CA LYS A 237 -7.12 -15.41 -0.09
C LYS A 237 -6.54 -15.11 -1.47
N GLU A 238 -6.10 -13.88 -1.71
CA GLU A 238 -5.54 -13.48 -3.01
C GLU A 238 -4.28 -14.29 -3.35
N TYR A 239 -3.41 -14.56 -2.36
CA TYR A 239 -2.28 -15.46 -2.55
C TYR A 239 -2.73 -16.87 -3.00
N ASN A 240 -3.76 -17.44 -2.37
CA ASN A 240 -4.25 -18.78 -2.71
C ASN A 240 -4.90 -18.81 -4.10
N ASP A 241 -5.70 -17.79 -4.44
CA ASP A 241 -6.32 -17.65 -5.76
C ASP A 241 -5.22 -17.61 -6.86
N LEU A 242 -4.15 -16.82 -6.65
CA LEU A 242 -3.03 -16.77 -7.60
C LEU A 242 -2.21 -18.08 -7.65
N LEU A 243 -2.07 -18.76 -6.51
CA LEU A 243 -1.39 -20.06 -6.46
C LEU A 243 -2.17 -21.12 -7.24
N GLU A 244 -3.51 -21.10 -7.18
CA GLU A 244 -4.38 -21.96 -7.97
C GLU A 244 -4.17 -21.72 -9.47
N VAL A 245 -4.27 -20.46 -9.91
CA VAL A 245 -4.01 -20.07 -11.32
C VAL A 245 -2.61 -20.50 -11.76
N TYR A 246 -1.59 -20.30 -10.92
CA TYR A 246 -0.23 -20.75 -11.22
C TYR A 246 -0.18 -22.27 -11.40
N ASN A 247 -0.81 -23.03 -10.51
CA ASN A 247 -0.81 -24.49 -10.55
C ASN A 247 -1.54 -25.03 -11.78
N GLU A 248 -2.63 -24.41 -12.21
CA GLU A 248 -3.32 -24.74 -13.46
C GLU A 248 -2.42 -24.54 -14.67
N LEU A 249 -1.68 -23.43 -14.71
CA LEU A 249 -0.78 -23.11 -15.83
C LEU A 249 0.46 -24.02 -15.92
N ILE A 250 0.86 -24.65 -14.82
CA ILE A 250 1.95 -25.64 -14.81
C ILE A 250 1.46 -27.08 -14.82
N ALA A 251 0.14 -27.31 -14.75
CA ALA A 251 -0.41 -28.65 -14.83
C ALA A 251 -0.06 -29.24 -16.21
N PRO A 252 0.40 -30.50 -16.28
CA PRO A 252 0.58 -31.15 -17.57
C PRO A 252 -0.78 -31.18 -18.29
N PRO A 253 -0.79 -31.01 -19.62
CA PRO A 253 -2.02 -31.11 -20.38
C PRO A 253 -2.63 -32.50 -20.17
N VAL A 254 -3.95 -32.53 -20.05
CA VAL A 254 -4.72 -33.75 -19.79
C VAL A 254 -5.40 -34.16 -21.08
N ALA A 255 -5.23 -35.41 -21.49
CA ALA A 255 -5.88 -35.95 -22.69
C ALA A 255 -7.40 -35.83 -22.60
N GLU A 256 -8.00 -35.34 -23.68
CA GLU A 256 -9.44 -35.21 -23.93
C GLU A 256 -9.87 -36.17 -25.05
N LEU A 257 -11.17 -36.47 -25.13
CA LEU A 257 -11.70 -37.29 -26.23
C LEU A 257 -11.91 -36.41 -27.46
N ASP A 258 -11.22 -36.75 -28.54
CA ASP A 258 -11.39 -36.11 -29.85
C ASP A 258 -12.51 -36.81 -30.62
N PHE A 259 -12.44 -38.14 -30.71
CA PHE A 259 -13.35 -38.94 -31.51
C PHE A 259 -13.60 -40.33 -30.93
N VAL A 260 -14.77 -40.90 -31.27
CA VAL A 260 -15.17 -42.26 -30.87
C VAL A 260 -15.65 -43.02 -32.09
N GLU A 261 -15.03 -44.15 -32.38
CA GLU A 261 -15.51 -45.12 -33.36
C GLU A 261 -16.16 -46.29 -32.67
N SER A 262 -17.15 -46.90 -33.33
CA SER A 262 -17.77 -48.10 -32.79
C SER A 262 -18.13 -49.11 -33.86
N ASN A 263 -18.00 -50.37 -33.47
CA ASN A 263 -18.44 -51.55 -34.21
C ASN A 263 -19.08 -52.53 -33.22
N ASN A 264 -19.78 -53.55 -33.72
CA ASN A 264 -20.36 -54.55 -32.83
C ASN A 264 -19.27 -55.26 -32.02
N GLY A 265 -19.30 -55.11 -30.69
CA GLY A 265 -18.34 -55.68 -29.74
C GLY A 265 -17.11 -54.84 -29.45
N THR A 266 -16.90 -53.70 -30.14
CA THR A 266 -15.73 -52.84 -29.93
C THR A 266 -16.05 -51.35 -30.02
N VAL A 267 -15.52 -50.57 -29.10
CA VAL A 267 -15.53 -49.10 -29.13
C VAL A 267 -14.09 -48.61 -29.10
N THR A 268 -13.68 -47.78 -30.05
CA THR A 268 -12.33 -47.20 -30.10
C THR A 268 -12.41 -45.72 -29.74
N LEU A 269 -11.64 -45.31 -28.74
CA LEU A 269 -11.49 -43.93 -28.32
C LEU A 269 -10.23 -43.34 -28.94
N TYR A 270 -10.31 -42.12 -29.45
CA TYR A 270 -9.18 -41.33 -29.92
C TYR A 270 -9.02 -40.09 -29.04
N PHE A 271 -7.78 -39.84 -28.63
CA PHE A 271 -7.41 -38.74 -27.76
C PHE A 271 -6.59 -37.71 -28.51
N ASP A 272 -6.78 -36.45 -28.15
CA ASP A 272 -6.04 -35.31 -28.71
C ASP A 272 -4.54 -35.36 -28.40
N ILE A 273 -4.17 -35.93 -27.24
CA ILE A 273 -2.80 -36.22 -26.81
C ILE A 273 -2.68 -37.61 -26.16
N PRO A 274 -1.45 -38.17 -26.04
CA PRO A 274 -1.23 -39.47 -25.39
C PRO A 274 -1.77 -39.54 -23.96
N VAL A 275 -2.55 -40.58 -23.65
CA VAL A 275 -3.08 -40.83 -22.31
C VAL A 275 -2.06 -41.55 -21.45
N ALA A 276 -1.79 -41.07 -20.23
CA ALA A 276 -0.83 -41.71 -19.33
C ALA A 276 -1.23 -43.15 -18.95
N SER A 277 -2.52 -43.35 -18.62
CA SER A 277 -3.15 -44.64 -18.32
C SER A 277 -4.67 -44.55 -18.51
N LEU A 278 -5.30 -45.67 -18.86
CA LEU A 278 -6.76 -45.78 -18.99
C LEU A 278 -7.24 -47.13 -18.42
N ARG A 279 -8.26 -47.10 -17.58
CA ARG A 279 -8.92 -48.27 -16.98
C ARG A 279 -10.40 -48.26 -17.30
N VAL A 280 -11.06 -49.41 -17.15
CA VAL A 280 -12.51 -49.54 -17.31
C VAL A 280 -13.27 -48.52 -16.43
N ASP A 281 -12.82 -48.33 -15.19
CA ASP A 281 -13.46 -47.42 -14.23
C ASP A 281 -13.36 -45.93 -14.63
N ASP A 282 -12.46 -45.59 -15.55
CA ASP A 282 -12.31 -44.21 -16.06
C ASP A 282 -13.37 -43.88 -17.12
N ILE A 283 -14.14 -44.87 -17.57
CA ILE A 283 -14.98 -44.80 -18.76
C ILE A 283 -16.40 -45.25 -18.41
N LYS A 284 -17.39 -44.45 -18.78
CA LYS A 284 -18.79 -44.86 -18.78
C LYS A 284 -19.30 -45.00 -20.20
N ILE A 285 -19.72 -46.20 -20.60
CA ILE A 285 -20.31 -46.46 -21.93
C ILE A 285 -21.80 -46.63 -21.80
N THR A 286 -22.53 -46.00 -22.70
CA THR A 286 -23.96 -46.19 -22.88
C THR A 286 -24.26 -46.51 -24.34
N MET A 287 -25.41 -47.13 -24.59
CA MET A 287 -25.86 -47.55 -25.90
C MET A 287 -27.31 -47.16 -26.12
N THR A 288 -27.66 -46.80 -27.35
CA THR A 288 -29.04 -46.72 -27.81
C THR A 288 -29.25 -47.65 -29.00
N ILE A 289 -30.43 -48.26 -29.09
CA ILE A 289 -30.84 -49.13 -30.21
C ILE A 289 -32.02 -48.46 -30.89
N ASN A 290 -31.92 -48.19 -32.19
CA ASN A 290 -32.95 -47.56 -33.01
C ASN A 290 -33.46 -46.22 -32.42
N GLY A 291 -32.56 -45.45 -31.80
CA GLY A 291 -32.90 -44.18 -31.14
C GLY A 291 -33.74 -44.32 -29.86
N GLY A 292 -33.83 -45.53 -29.30
CA GLY A 292 -34.56 -45.80 -28.06
C GLY A 292 -33.84 -45.32 -26.80
N THR A 293 -34.27 -45.84 -25.64
CA THR A 293 -33.71 -45.48 -24.34
C THR A 293 -32.24 -45.86 -24.23
N GLU A 294 -31.46 -44.95 -23.65
CA GLU A 294 -30.05 -45.16 -23.37
C GLU A 294 -29.86 -46.19 -22.24
N THR A 295 -29.08 -47.24 -22.52
CA THR A 295 -28.75 -48.30 -21.56
C THR A 295 -27.26 -48.30 -21.25
N GLU A 296 -26.90 -48.61 -20.01
CA GLU A 296 -25.50 -48.69 -19.60
C GLU A 296 -24.85 -49.97 -20.10
N VAL A 297 -23.61 -49.86 -20.58
CA VAL A 297 -22.84 -50.97 -21.13
C VAL A 297 -21.57 -51.11 -20.31
N THR A 298 -21.40 -52.27 -19.68
CA THR A 298 -20.21 -52.59 -18.90
C THR A 298 -19.06 -52.98 -19.83
N PRO A 299 -17.95 -52.24 -19.86
CA PRO A 299 -16.78 -52.62 -20.65
C PRO A 299 -16.15 -53.92 -20.11
N LEU A 300 -15.72 -54.78 -21.02
CA LEU A 300 -15.08 -56.06 -20.69
C LEU A 300 -13.57 -55.93 -20.58
N ASN A 301 -12.96 -55.11 -21.43
CA ASN A 301 -11.53 -54.90 -21.48
C ASN A 301 -11.19 -53.54 -22.10
N VAL A 302 -10.04 -52.99 -21.75
CA VAL A 302 -9.48 -51.77 -22.34
C VAL A 302 -8.04 -52.04 -22.73
N VAL A 303 -7.70 -51.80 -23.99
CA VAL A 303 -6.34 -51.92 -24.52
C VAL A 303 -5.93 -50.57 -25.10
N LEU A 304 -4.88 -49.98 -24.52
CA LEU A 304 -4.26 -48.78 -25.06
C LEU A 304 -3.37 -49.15 -26.26
N SER A 305 -3.40 -48.33 -27.29
CA SER A 305 -2.41 -48.33 -28.38
C SER A 305 -0.99 -48.06 -27.85
N GLU A 306 0.02 -48.44 -28.63
CA GLU A 306 1.43 -48.25 -28.25
C GLU A 306 1.82 -46.78 -28.09
N ASP A 307 1.31 -45.90 -28.96
CA ASP A 307 1.50 -44.45 -28.89
C ASP A 307 0.56 -43.74 -27.90
N LYS A 308 -0.39 -44.50 -27.32
CA LYS A 308 -1.35 -44.08 -26.30
C LYS A 308 -2.32 -43.00 -26.75
N THR A 309 -2.45 -42.74 -28.05
CA THR A 309 -3.42 -41.78 -28.60
C THR A 309 -4.76 -42.43 -28.94
N ALA A 310 -4.84 -43.76 -28.88
CA ALA A 310 -6.08 -44.50 -29.02
C ALA A 310 -6.25 -45.60 -27.95
N ALA A 311 -7.49 -45.96 -27.65
CA ALA A 311 -7.83 -47.10 -26.81
C ALA A 311 -8.97 -47.92 -27.40
N THR A 312 -8.77 -49.23 -27.55
CA THR A 312 -9.82 -50.14 -27.96
C THR A 312 -10.47 -50.78 -26.74
N ILE A 313 -11.79 -50.66 -26.67
CA ILE A 313 -12.61 -51.15 -25.58
C ILE A 313 -13.45 -52.30 -26.12
N THR A 314 -13.36 -53.44 -25.46
CA THR A 314 -14.25 -54.57 -25.77
C THR A 314 -15.55 -54.39 -24.99
N VAL A 315 -16.67 -54.44 -25.70
CA VAL A 315 -18.02 -54.40 -25.13
C VAL A 315 -18.79 -55.68 -25.50
N PRO A 316 -19.84 -56.06 -24.78
CA PRO A 316 -20.68 -57.20 -25.17
C PRO A 316 -21.24 -57.04 -26.58
N LEU A 317 -21.29 -58.15 -27.34
CA LEU A 317 -21.91 -58.17 -28.66
C LEU A 317 -23.42 -57.92 -28.56
N VAL A 318 -23.93 -57.09 -29.47
CA VAL A 318 -25.37 -56.95 -29.69
C VAL A 318 -25.82 -58.08 -30.62
N THR A 319 -26.75 -58.91 -30.14
CA THR A 319 -27.33 -60.01 -30.92
C THR A 319 -28.31 -59.46 -31.95
N ALA A 320 -28.23 -59.95 -33.19
CA ALA A 320 -29.17 -59.60 -34.25
C ALA A 320 -30.62 -59.91 -33.85
N ALA A 321 -31.53 -59.01 -34.21
CA ALA A 321 -32.97 -59.19 -34.08
C ALA A 321 -33.61 -59.58 -35.43
N ALA A 322 -34.94 -59.67 -35.46
CA ALA A 322 -35.70 -59.93 -36.70
C ALA A 322 -35.66 -58.74 -37.70
N GLU A 323 -35.27 -57.56 -37.23
CA GLU A 323 -35.11 -56.34 -38.04
C GLU A 323 -33.73 -55.75 -37.82
N ASP A 324 -33.26 -54.95 -38.79
CA ASP A 324 -31.98 -54.26 -38.69
C ASP A 324 -31.98 -53.30 -37.48
N GLN A 325 -30.86 -53.26 -36.76
CA GLN A 325 -30.70 -52.43 -35.58
C GLN A 325 -29.61 -51.38 -35.81
N SER A 326 -29.98 -50.11 -35.70
CA SER A 326 -29.05 -48.98 -35.65
C SER A 326 -28.57 -48.77 -34.23
N ILE A 327 -27.29 -48.96 -33.99
CA ILE A 327 -26.66 -48.90 -32.67
C ILE A 327 -25.79 -47.66 -32.58
N VAL A 328 -25.96 -46.88 -31.52
CA VAL A 328 -25.08 -45.75 -31.18
C VAL A 328 -24.53 -45.96 -29.78
N TYR A 329 -23.21 -46.02 -29.67
CA TYR A 329 -22.54 -45.93 -28.37
C TYR A 329 -22.19 -44.48 -28.04
N ALA A 330 -22.31 -44.13 -26.76
CA ALA A 330 -21.79 -42.88 -26.21
C ALA A 330 -20.84 -43.19 -25.06
N VAL A 331 -19.78 -42.42 -24.96
CA VAL A 331 -18.70 -42.62 -24.00
C VAL A 331 -18.53 -41.35 -23.20
N ALA A 332 -18.58 -41.47 -21.87
CA ALA A 332 -18.19 -40.40 -20.96
C ALA A 332 -16.81 -40.69 -20.38
N TYR A 333 -15.89 -39.74 -20.56
CA TYR A 333 -14.53 -39.76 -20.03
C TYR A 333 -14.21 -38.38 -19.44
N LYS A 334 -13.74 -38.35 -18.18
CA LYS A 334 -13.42 -37.10 -17.45
C LYS A 334 -14.50 -36.01 -17.53
N GLY A 335 -15.77 -36.41 -17.59
CA GLY A 335 -16.91 -35.50 -17.64
C GLY A 335 -17.33 -35.06 -19.06
N GLN A 336 -16.56 -35.35 -20.10
CA GLN A 336 -16.94 -35.13 -21.49
C GLN A 336 -17.66 -36.37 -22.04
N LYS A 337 -18.81 -36.18 -22.69
CA LYS A 337 -19.57 -37.25 -23.36
C LYS A 337 -19.46 -37.09 -24.88
N VAL A 338 -18.98 -38.12 -25.56
CA VAL A 338 -18.83 -38.17 -27.02
C VAL A 338 -19.58 -39.39 -27.56
N SER A 339 -20.37 -39.21 -28.61
CA SER A 339 -21.10 -40.29 -29.28
C SER A 339 -20.37 -40.72 -30.54
N ALA A 340 -20.32 -42.02 -30.78
CA ALA A 340 -19.87 -42.58 -32.04
C ALA A 340 -20.95 -42.41 -33.11
N ASP A 341 -20.54 -42.52 -34.37
CA ASP A 341 -21.48 -42.72 -35.47
C ASP A 341 -22.23 -44.05 -35.30
N ALA A 342 -23.47 -44.07 -35.80
CA ALA A 342 -24.30 -45.26 -35.75
C ALA A 342 -23.76 -46.36 -36.66
N PHE A 343 -23.78 -47.61 -36.19
CA PHE A 343 -23.54 -48.79 -37.02
C PHE A 343 -24.76 -49.71 -37.06
N THR A 344 -24.88 -50.52 -38.11
CA THR A 344 -26.01 -51.44 -38.29
C THR A 344 -25.64 -52.88 -37.89
N VAL A 345 -26.43 -53.49 -37.02
CA VAL A 345 -26.47 -54.95 -36.85
C VAL A 345 -27.60 -55.47 -37.74
N ALA A 346 -27.24 -56.18 -38.80
CA ALA A 346 -28.20 -56.74 -39.74
C ALA A 346 -29.05 -57.83 -39.09
N LYS A 347 -30.32 -57.91 -39.51
CA LYS A 347 -31.24 -58.97 -39.07
C LYS A 347 -30.72 -60.37 -39.38
N GLN A 348 -31.15 -61.33 -38.56
CA GLN A 348 -30.85 -62.76 -38.74
C GLN A 348 -31.96 -63.52 -39.47
#